data_AF-A0A923TEH3-F1
#
_entry.id   AF-A0A923TEH3-F1
#
_cell.length_a   1.000
_cell.length_b   1.000
_cell.length_c   1.000
_cell.angle_alpha   90.00
_cell.angle_beta   90.00
_cell.angle_gamma   90.00
#
_symmetry.space_group_name_H-M   'P 1'
#
loop_
_entity.id
_entity.type
_entity.pdbx_description
1 polymer ?
#
loop_
_entity_poly.entity_id
_entity_poly.type
_entity_poly.pdbx_seq_one_letter_code
_entity_poly.pdbx_strand_id
1 'polypeptide(L)'
;MRPGRELDTFIAREVLGHVVKVKQKELWEVTEKGERPLRKFSRDITSAWEVVEKMGITIIPIEGNSWFAFVGNGRAWKSPAAFIEFLGQGDFMSSGAAVGEDPAEVICIAASKAIEKKKSQEPAAEC
;
A
#
# COMPACT_ATOMS: atom_id res chain seq x y z
N MET A 1 -14.12 -9.35 -11.69
CA MET A 1 -12.69 -8.96 -11.63
C MET A 1 -11.89 -9.95 -12.47
N ARG A 2 -10.77 -9.54 -13.08
CA ARG A 2 -9.86 -10.50 -13.70
C ARG A 2 -9.06 -11.21 -12.61
N PRO A 3 -8.97 -12.55 -12.61
CA PRO A 3 -8.16 -13.29 -11.64
C PRO A 3 -6.70 -12.82 -11.67
N GLY A 4 -6.10 -12.60 -10.49
CA GLY A 4 -4.68 -12.30 -10.32
C GLY A 4 -4.28 -10.82 -10.42
N ARG A 5 -5.26 -9.89 -10.42
CA ARG A 5 -5.05 -8.42 -10.39
C ARG A 5 -5.85 -7.76 -9.26
N GLU A 6 -6.30 -8.54 -8.28
CA GLU A 6 -7.15 -8.09 -7.17
C GLU A 6 -6.41 -7.07 -6.31
N LEU A 7 -5.16 -7.36 -5.93
CA LEU A 7 -4.33 -6.47 -5.14
C LEU A 7 -4.08 -5.14 -5.87
N ASP A 8 -3.72 -5.18 -7.15
CA ASP A 8 -3.53 -3.96 -7.95
C ASP A 8 -4.81 -3.12 -8.06
N THR A 9 -5.96 -3.78 -8.20
CA THR A 9 -7.26 -3.12 -8.26
C THR A 9 -7.60 -2.48 -6.92
N PHE A 10 -7.31 -3.17 -5.81
CA PHE A 10 -7.49 -2.64 -4.46
C PHE A 10 -6.60 -1.41 -4.25
N ILE A 11 -5.31 -1.49 -4.58
CA ILE A 11 -4.37 -0.38 -4.43
C ILE A 11 -4.83 0.85 -5.22
N ALA A 12 -5.18 0.67 -6.49
CA ALA A 12 -5.64 1.76 -7.33
C ALA A 12 -6.87 2.45 -6.72
N ARG A 13 -7.86 1.68 -6.25
CA ARG A 13 -9.13 2.22 -5.74
C ARG A 13 -9.03 2.78 -4.33
N GLU A 14 -8.50 1.99 -3.41
CA GLU A 14 -8.62 2.22 -1.97
C GLU A 14 -7.43 3.01 -1.40
N VAL A 15 -6.25 2.92 -2.04
CA VAL A 15 -5.06 3.64 -1.60
C VAL A 15 -4.84 4.91 -2.43
N LEU A 16 -4.92 4.79 -3.76
CA LEU A 16 -4.65 5.91 -4.66
C LEU A 16 -5.91 6.73 -5.01
N GLY A 17 -7.11 6.19 -4.79
CA GLY A 17 -8.37 6.87 -5.09
C GLY A 17 -8.72 6.92 -6.58
N HIS A 18 -8.10 6.06 -7.40
CA HIS A 18 -8.36 5.97 -8.83
C HIS A 18 -9.66 5.21 -9.13
N VAL A 19 -10.30 5.54 -10.24
CA VAL A 19 -11.44 4.77 -10.74
C VAL A 19 -10.94 3.66 -11.65
N VAL A 20 -11.22 2.40 -11.31
CA VAL A 20 -10.86 1.25 -12.15
C VAL A 20 -12.05 0.85 -13.04
N LYS A 21 -11.82 0.81 -14.34
CA LYS A 21 -12.80 0.42 -15.37
C LYS A 21 -12.28 -0.76 -16.19
N VAL A 22 -13.19 -1.47 -16.86
CA VAL A 22 -12.84 -2.49 -17.87
C VAL A 22 -13.07 -1.90 -19.25
N LYS A 23 -12.03 -1.79 -20.07
CA LYS A 23 -12.09 -1.30 -21.46
C LYS A 23 -11.39 -2.30 -22.38
N GLN A 24 -12.03 -2.70 -23.47
CA GLN A 24 -11.46 -3.64 -24.45
C GLN A 24 -10.91 -4.95 -23.86
N LYS A 25 -11.58 -5.49 -22.83
CA LYS A 25 -11.06 -6.63 -22.06
C LYS A 25 -9.68 -6.30 -21.46
N GLU A 26 -9.47 -5.13 -20.89
CA GLU A 26 -8.31 -4.81 -20.06
C GLU A 26 -8.76 -3.95 -18.88
N LEU A 27 -8.00 -3.99 -17.78
CA LEU A 27 -8.23 -3.10 -16.64
C LEU A 27 -7.54 -1.78 -16.92
N TRP A 28 -8.29 -0.69 -16.75
CA TRP A 28 -7.84 0.68 -16.93
C TRP A 28 -8.09 1.45 -15.64
N GLU A 29 -7.20 2.36 -15.30
CA GLU A 29 -7.36 3.31 -14.21
C GLU A 29 -7.54 4.72 -14.75
N VAL A 30 -8.48 5.45 -14.15
CA VAL A 30 -8.72 6.87 -14.41
C VAL A 30 -8.10 7.64 -13.27
N THR A 31 -7.13 8.47 -13.61
CA THR A 31 -6.41 9.37 -12.70
C THR A 31 -6.72 10.81 -13.07
N GLU A 32 -6.31 11.77 -12.23
CA GLU A 32 -6.38 13.20 -12.56
C GLU A 32 -5.61 13.57 -13.84
N LYS A 33 -4.58 12.78 -14.19
CA LYS A 33 -3.74 12.97 -15.38
C LYS A 33 -4.31 12.29 -16.63
N GLY A 34 -5.44 11.59 -16.53
CA GLY A 34 -6.10 10.89 -17.63
C GLY A 34 -6.27 9.38 -17.40
N GLU A 35 -6.80 8.71 -18.43
CA GLU A 35 -7.02 7.26 -18.45
C GLU A 35 -5.79 6.51 -18.94
N ARG A 36 -5.38 5.44 -18.25
CA ARG A 36 -4.27 4.57 -18.64
C ARG A 36 -4.54 3.11 -18.26
N PRO A 37 -3.84 2.11 -18.84
CA PRO A 37 -3.93 0.73 -18.37
C PRO A 37 -3.56 0.63 -16.88
N LEU A 38 -4.26 -0.24 -16.15
CA LEU A 38 -4.02 -0.44 -14.72
C LEU A 38 -2.59 -0.93 -14.49
N ARG A 39 -1.79 -0.10 -13.81
CA ARG A 39 -0.41 -0.43 -13.45
C ARG A 39 -0.32 -1.65 -12.56
N LYS A 40 0.78 -2.40 -12.72
CA LYS A 40 1.05 -3.64 -11.98
C LYS A 40 1.74 -3.30 -10.65
N PHE A 41 1.03 -2.64 -9.75
CA PHE A 41 1.57 -2.16 -8.47
C PHE A 41 2.26 -3.28 -7.68
N SER A 42 1.72 -4.49 -7.64
CA SER A 42 2.27 -5.60 -6.89
C SER A 42 3.47 -6.30 -7.53
N ARG A 43 3.88 -5.90 -8.75
CA ARG A 43 4.97 -6.58 -9.50
C ARG A 43 6.01 -5.63 -10.09
N ASP A 44 5.71 -4.34 -10.16
CA ASP A 44 6.62 -3.32 -10.67
C ASP A 44 6.90 -2.31 -9.55
N ILE A 45 8.14 -2.32 -9.08
CA ILE A 45 8.59 -1.44 -8.00
C ILE A 45 8.42 0.05 -8.35
N THR A 46 8.53 0.41 -9.62
CA THR A 46 8.34 1.79 -10.08
C THR A 46 6.89 2.22 -9.88
N SER A 47 5.95 1.33 -10.20
CA SER A 47 4.52 1.56 -9.95
C SER A 47 4.21 1.54 -8.45
N ALA A 48 4.78 0.60 -7.68
CA ALA A 48 4.61 0.51 -6.24
C ALA A 48 5.11 1.76 -5.50
N TRP A 49 6.09 2.47 -6.06
CA TRP A 49 6.62 3.70 -5.47
C TRP A 49 5.57 4.81 -5.30
N GLU A 50 4.56 4.87 -6.19
CA GLU A 50 3.44 5.81 -6.02
C GLU A 50 2.66 5.53 -4.71
N VAL A 51 2.57 4.25 -4.31
CA VAL A 51 1.95 3.82 -3.06
C VAL A 51 2.81 4.23 -1.86
N VAL A 52 4.13 4.08 -1.99
CA VAL A 52 5.11 4.48 -0.97
C VAL A 52 4.97 5.97 -0.66
N GLU A 53 4.97 6.81 -1.70
CA GLU A 53 4.85 8.26 -1.56
C GLU A 53 3.49 8.69 -1.00
N LYS A 54 2.41 8.03 -1.43
CA LYS A 54 1.06 8.35 -0.96
C LYS A 54 0.86 8.04 0.52
N MET A 55 1.35 6.87 0.96
CA MET A 55 1.07 6.31 2.28
C MET A 55 2.21 6.54 3.30
N GLY A 56 3.35 7.09 2.88
CA GLY A 56 4.52 7.27 3.76
C GLY A 56 5.13 5.93 4.18
N ILE A 57 5.23 4.97 3.25
CA ILE A 57 5.71 3.62 3.55
C ILE A 57 7.23 3.65 3.74
N THR A 58 7.69 3.02 4.80
CA THR A 58 9.10 2.72 5.02
C THR A 58 9.38 1.30 4.56
N ILE A 59 10.35 1.14 3.68
CA ILE A 59 10.79 -0.16 3.18
C ILE A 59 12.25 -0.41 3.56
N ILE A 60 12.54 -1.60 4.09
CA ILE A 60 13.86 -1.97 4.61
C ILE A 60 14.21 -3.37 4.10
N PRO A 61 15.37 -3.57 3.47
CA PRO A 61 15.86 -4.92 3.20
C PRO A 61 16.27 -5.61 4.50
N ILE A 62 15.86 -6.85 4.68
CA ILE A 62 16.17 -7.69 5.84
C ILE A 62 16.90 -8.97 5.40
N GLU A 63 17.35 -9.76 6.37
CA GLU A 63 18.05 -11.02 6.09
C GLU A 63 17.23 -11.97 5.22
N GLY A 64 17.92 -12.81 4.44
CA GLY A 64 17.29 -13.81 3.58
C GLY A 64 16.66 -13.24 2.31
N ASN A 65 17.24 -12.18 1.73
CA ASN A 65 16.74 -11.54 0.50
C ASN A 65 15.26 -11.13 0.60
N SER A 66 14.86 -10.72 1.80
CA SER A 66 13.49 -10.34 2.12
C SER A 66 13.41 -8.85 2.36
N TRP A 67 12.19 -8.34 2.30
CA TRP A 67 11.86 -6.93 2.50
C TRP A 67 10.82 -6.82 3.59
N PHE A 68 10.99 -5.79 4.42
CA PHE A 68 9.99 -5.35 5.38
C PHE A 68 9.41 -4.02 4.91
N ALA A 69 8.09 -3.93 4.78
CA ALA A 69 7.39 -2.66 4.55
C ALA A 69 6.48 -2.33 5.72
N PHE A 70 6.46 -1.04 6.08
CA PHE A 70 5.71 -0.52 7.20
C PHE A 70 5.05 0.81 6.84
N VAL A 71 3.76 0.94 7.15
CA VAL A 71 2.97 2.17 7.00
C VAL A 71 2.91 2.87 8.35
N GLY A 72 3.55 4.03 8.48
CA GLY A 72 3.53 4.84 9.71
C GLY A 72 2.29 5.74 9.86
N ASN A 73 2.12 6.33 11.04
CA ASN A 73 1.03 7.27 11.36
C ASN A 73 1.23 8.70 10.76
N GLY A 74 1.99 8.87 9.67
CA GLY A 74 2.28 10.18 9.08
C GLY A 74 3.06 10.11 7.77
N ARG A 75 3.27 11.27 7.11
CA ARG A 75 3.92 11.32 5.78
C ARG A 75 5.40 10.89 5.76
N ALA A 76 6.12 11.02 6.88
CA ALA A 76 7.51 10.58 7.01
C ALA A 76 7.97 10.54 8.48
N TRP A 77 9.04 9.79 8.74
CA TRP A 77 9.74 9.81 10.02
C TRP A 77 10.67 11.02 10.13
N LYS A 78 10.74 11.64 11.31
CA LYS A 78 11.67 12.74 11.57
C LYS A 78 13.14 12.31 11.53
N SER A 79 13.42 11.06 11.91
CA SER A 79 14.74 10.46 11.91
C SER A 79 14.63 8.92 11.93
N PRO A 80 15.69 8.19 11.58
CA PRO A 80 15.73 6.74 11.78
C PRO A 80 15.50 6.32 13.24
N ALA A 81 16.01 7.10 14.21
CA ALA A 81 15.79 6.84 15.62
C ALA A 81 14.29 6.91 15.99
N ALA A 82 13.56 7.90 15.47
CA ALA A 82 12.12 8.02 15.70
C ALA A 82 11.32 6.81 15.15
N PHE A 83 11.77 6.24 14.03
CA PHE A 83 11.19 5.01 13.50
C PHE A 83 11.46 3.80 14.42
N ILE A 84 12.69 3.64 14.90
CA ILE A 84 13.04 2.55 15.83
C ILE A 84 12.30 2.69 17.16
N GLU A 85 12.19 3.91 17.69
CA GLU A 85 11.41 4.21 18.89
C GLU A 85 9.95 3.82 18.71
N PHE A 86 9.36 4.16 17.55
CA PHE A 86 7.99 3.77 17.23
C PHE A 86 7.82 2.24 17.17
N LEU A 87 8.73 1.52 16.50
CA LEU A 87 8.71 0.05 16.50
C LEU A 87 8.84 -0.53 17.91
N GLY A 88 9.66 0.08 18.76
CA GLY A 88 9.87 -0.32 20.15
C GLY A 88 8.64 -0.11 21.04
N GLN A 89 7.73 0.80 20.69
CA GLN A 89 6.45 0.99 21.39
C GLN A 89 5.46 -0.15 21.15
N GLY A 90 5.69 -0.98 20.12
CA GLY A 90 4.82 -2.12 19.81
C GLY A 90 3.43 -1.73 19.31
N ASP A 91 3.19 -0.46 18.98
CA ASP A 91 1.92 0.02 18.44
C ASP A 91 1.79 -0.30 16.94
N PHE A 92 1.82 -1.59 16.65
CA PHE A 92 1.47 -2.14 15.34
C PHE A 92 -0.05 -2.12 15.12
N MET A 93 -0.83 -1.80 16.16
CA MET A 93 -2.29 -1.90 16.14
C MET A 93 -2.92 -0.86 15.21
N SER A 94 -2.31 0.33 15.06
CA SER A 94 -2.75 1.36 14.10
C SER A 94 -2.14 1.25 12.69
N SER A 95 -1.23 0.29 12.47
CA SER A 95 -0.27 0.36 11.35
C SER A 95 -0.33 -0.87 10.44
N GLY A 96 -0.10 -0.67 9.13
CA GLY A 96 0.02 -1.75 8.15
C GLY A 96 1.47 -2.22 8.01
N ALA A 97 1.70 -3.54 7.97
CA ALA A 97 3.04 -4.12 7.86
C ALA A 97 3.05 -5.44 7.08
N ALA A 98 4.13 -5.68 6.33
CA ALA A 98 4.33 -6.90 5.57
C ALA A 98 5.82 -7.27 5.45
N VAL A 99 6.08 -8.57 5.28
CA VAL A 99 7.38 -9.16 4.99
C VAL A 99 7.24 -10.08 3.79
N GLY A 100 8.22 -10.10 2.89
CA GLY A 100 8.24 -10.99 1.72
C GLY A 100 9.44 -10.76 0.82
N GLU A 101 9.56 -11.56 -0.25
CA GLU A 101 10.72 -11.55 -1.14
C GLU A 101 10.64 -10.46 -2.23
N ASP A 102 9.42 -10.14 -2.70
CA ASP A 102 9.20 -9.08 -3.70
C ASP A 102 8.86 -7.74 -3.02
N PRO A 103 9.70 -6.70 -3.17
CA PRO A 103 9.46 -5.41 -2.53
C PRO A 103 8.17 -4.74 -3.01
N ALA A 104 7.80 -4.88 -4.29
CA ALA A 104 6.60 -4.26 -4.86
C ALA A 104 5.33 -4.88 -4.26
N GLU A 105 5.31 -6.20 -4.12
CA GLU A 105 4.22 -6.92 -3.47
C GLU A 105 4.12 -6.56 -1.99
N VAL A 106 5.25 -6.56 -1.27
CA VAL A 106 5.33 -6.25 0.16
C VAL A 106 4.81 -4.84 0.47
N ILE A 107 5.14 -3.85 -0.37
CA ILE A 107 4.56 -2.49 -0.30
C ILE A 107 3.03 -2.54 -0.39
N CYS A 108 2.50 -3.24 -1.39
CA CYS A 108 1.06 -3.31 -1.63
C CYS A 108 0.32 -4.04 -0.49
N ILE A 109 0.89 -5.12 0.05
CA ILE A 109 0.31 -5.84 1.19
C ILE A 109 0.29 -4.95 2.44
N ALA A 110 1.40 -4.25 2.74
CA ALA A 110 1.46 -3.34 3.88
C ALA A 110 0.40 -2.23 3.75
N ALA A 111 0.24 -1.65 2.56
CA ALA A 111 -0.78 -0.65 2.28
C ALA A 111 -2.20 -1.20 2.43
N SER A 112 -2.49 -2.41 1.92
CA SER A 112 -3.80 -3.06 2.06
C SER A 112 -4.16 -3.24 3.53
N LYS A 113 -3.23 -3.79 4.32
CA LYS A 113 -3.43 -4.01 5.76
C LYS A 113 -3.65 -2.70 6.52
N ALA A 114 -2.98 -1.61 6.15
CA ALA A 114 -3.21 -0.31 6.75
C ALA A 114 -4.64 0.20 6.48
N ILE A 115 -5.12 0.08 5.24
CA ILE A 115 -6.48 0.51 4.88
C ILE A 115 -7.54 -0.37 5.55
N GLU A 116 -7.37 -1.69 5.53
CA GLU A 116 -8.28 -2.64 6.18
C GLU A 116 -8.42 -2.35 7.67
N LYS A 117 -7.28 -2.09 8.35
CA LYS A 117 -7.28 -1.69 9.76
C LYS A 117 -7.98 -0.36 9.98
N LYS A 118 -7.70 0.65 9.16
CA LYS A 118 -8.37 1.95 9.26
C LYS A 118 -9.89 1.81 9.16
N LYS A 119 -10.37 1.00 8.22
CA LYS A 119 -11.81 0.70 8.06
C LYS A 119 -12.40 -0.07 9.23
N SER A 120 -11.62 -0.91 9.91
CA SER A 120 -12.08 -1.66 11.09
C SER A 120 -12.15 -0.81 12.36
N GLN A 121 -11.46 0.33 12.40
CA GLN A 121 -11.42 1.25 13.55
C GLN A 121 -12.36 2.45 13.39
N GLU A 122 -12.84 2.73 12.17
CA GLU A 122 -13.94 3.68 11.99
C GLU A 122 -15.21 3.07 12.62
N PRO A 123 -15.78 3.68 13.68
CA PRO A 123 -17.03 3.21 14.24
C PRO A 123 -18.07 3.25 13.12
N ALA A 124 -18.84 2.17 12.98
CA ALA A 124 -19.99 2.13 12.08
C ALA A 124 -20.80 3.39 12.36
N ALA A 125 -20.82 4.32 11.40
CA ALA A 125 -21.59 5.55 11.55
C ALA A 125 -23.04 5.13 11.82
N GLU A 126 -23.49 5.37 13.05
CA GLU A 126 -24.88 5.18 13.46
C GLU A 126 -25.75 6.02 12.52
N CYS A 127 -26.62 5.34 11.76
CA CYS A 127 -27.69 5.94 10.98
C CYS A 127 -28.82 6.41 11.88
#